data_AF-A0A505HUP0-F1
#
_entry.id   AF-A0A505HUP0-F1
#
_cell.length_a   1.000
_cell.length_b   1.000
_cell.length_c   1.000
_cell.angle_alpha   90.00
_cell.angle_beta   90.00
_cell.angle_gamma   90.00
#
_symmetry.space_group_name_H-M   'P 1'
#
loop_
_entity.id
_entity.type
_entity.pdbx_description
1 polymer ?
#
loop_
_entity_poly.entity_id
_entity_poly.type
_entity_poly.pdbx_seq_one_letter_code
_entity_poly.pdbx_strand_id
1 'polypeptide(L)'
;MQQYHFGRLALCLNRPADVITSPTTAFDRLQGYREVTKEVDYRCKEIVGIAAARPQSCARIYMPALLFAAGQCLEKQPERQVVEELLCGIGADLGWETDSEIQRLKDLWEER
;
A
#
# COMPACT_ATOMS: atom_id res chain seq x y z
N MET A 1 11.29 -11.45 4.29
CA MET A 1 10.92 -10.16 4.92
C MET A 1 9.81 -9.41 4.17
N GLN A 2 9.82 -9.26 2.85
CA GLN A 2 8.75 -8.51 2.15
C GLN A 2 7.36 -9.15 2.20
N GLN A 3 7.28 -10.47 2.11
CA GLN A 3 6.03 -11.22 2.25
C GLN A 3 5.35 -10.98 3.63
N TYR A 4 6.14 -10.66 4.65
CA TYR A 4 5.60 -10.27 5.97
C TYR A 4 4.87 -8.93 5.89
N HIS A 5 5.44 -7.90 5.27
CA HIS A 5 4.79 -6.59 5.14
C HIS A 5 3.56 -6.67 4.23
N PHE A 6 3.60 -7.50 3.18
CA PHE A 6 2.42 -7.77 2.35
C PHE A 6 1.30 -8.42 3.15
N GLY A 7 1.61 -9.52 3.84
CA GLY A 7 0.64 -10.24 4.66
C GLY A 7 0.04 -9.34 5.73
N ARG A 8 0.84 -8.47 6.36
CA ARG A 8 0.36 -7.46 7.31
C ARG A 8 -0.62 -6.49 6.66
N LEU A 9 -0.29 -5.91 5.50
CA LEU A 9 -1.20 -5.01 4.80
C LEU A 9 -2.50 -5.73 4.41
N ALA A 10 -2.40 -6.92 3.81
CA ALA A 10 -3.55 -7.72 3.40
C ALA A 10 -4.46 -8.08 4.58
N LEU A 11 -3.90 -8.49 5.72
CA LEU A 11 -4.66 -8.78 6.95
C LEU A 11 -5.31 -7.53 7.54
N CYS A 12 -4.70 -6.36 7.42
CA CYS A 12 -5.30 -5.11 7.87
C CYS A 12 -6.49 -4.72 6.99
N LEU A 13 -6.34 -4.82 5.66
CA LEU A 13 -7.38 -4.51 4.68
C LEU A 13 -8.56 -5.51 4.75
N ASN A 14 -8.30 -6.76 5.12
CA ASN A 14 -9.31 -7.81 5.26
C ASN A 14 -9.69 -8.09 6.72
N ARG A 15 -9.48 -7.12 7.63
CA ARG A 15 -9.86 -7.30 9.03
C ARG A 15 -11.38 -7.56 9.11
N PRO A 16 -11.83 -8.63 9.82
CA PRO A 16 -13.24 -9.00 9.85
C PRO A 16 -14.13 -7.85 10.32
N ALA A 17 -15.28 -7.68 9.66
CA ALA A 17 -16.19 -6.57 9.94
C ALA A 17 -16.69 -6.61 11.39
N ASP A 18 -16.95 -7.79 11.95
CA ASP A 18 -17.28 -7.96 13.36
C ASP A 18 -16.14 -7.52 14.28
N VAL A 19 -14.86 -7.63 13.92
CA VAL A 19 -13.77 -7.11 14.75
C VAL A 19 -13.64 -5.58 14.68
N ILE A 20 -13.98 -4.95 13.55
CA ILE A 20 -13.94 -3.48 13.36
C ILE A 20 -15.21 -2.82 13.92
N THR A 21 -16.36 -3.48 13.74
CA THR A 21 -17.69 -2.97 14.07
C THR A 21 -18.26 -3.51 15.37
N SER A 22 -17.67 -4.57 15.96
CA SER A 22 -17.93 -4.95 17.35
C SER A 22 -17.11 -4.05 18.24
N PRO A 23 -17.60 -2.83 18.44
CA PRO A 23 -17.97 -2.47 19.80
C PRO A 23 -19.29 -1.67 19.88
N THR A 24 -19.91 -1.69 21.06
CA THR A 24 -21.35 -1.47 21.29
C THR A 24 -21.90 -0.11 20.84
N THR A 25 -21.09 0.95 20.85
CA THR A 25 -21.53 2.32 20.56
C THR A 25 -21.01 2.85 19.21
N ALA A 26 -21.62 3.93 18.71
CA ALA A 26 -21.15 4.60 17.50
C ALA A 26 -19.71 5.15 17.64
N PHE A 27 -19.31 5.57 18.84
CA PHE A 27 -17.95 6.03 19.12
C PHE A 27 -16.94 4.90 19.02
N ASP A 28 -17.26 3.73 19.55
CA ASP A 28 -16.32 2.61 19.51
C ASP A 28 -16.08 2.12 18.08
N ARG A 29 -17.13 2.08 17.23
CA ARG A 29 -16.98 1.78 15.80
C ARG A 29 -16.11 2.81 15.09
N LEU A 30 -16.31 4.10 15.37
CA LEU A 30 -15.46 5.16 14.81
C LEU A 30 -13.99 4.98 15.21
N GLN A 31 -13.73 4.58 16.46
CA GLN A 31 -12.39 4.26 16.92
C GLN A 31 -11.80 3.07 16.18
N GLY A 32 -12.56 1.98 16.00
CA GLY A 32 -12.12 0.81 15.24
C GLY A 32 -11.68 1.15 13.81
N TYR A 33 -12.46 1.98 13.10
CA TYR A 33 -12.08 2.46 11.76
C TYR A 33 -10.78 3.27 11.79
N ARG A 34 -10.64 4.21 12.74
CA ARG A 34 -9.42 5.02 12.88
C ARG A 34 -8.18 4.16 13.13
N GLU A 35 -8.30 3.12 13.94
CA GLU A 35 -7.21 2.19 14.22
C GLU A 35 -6.80 1.40 12.96
N VAL A 36 -7.77 0.93 12.18
CA VAL A 36 -7.51 0.26 10.90
C VAL A 36 -6.83 1.21 9.91
N THR A 37 -7.36 2.42 9.72
CA THR A 37 -6.76 3.42 8.82
C THR A 37 -5.33 3.75 9.24
N LYS A 38 -5.09 3.94 10.53
CA LYS A 38 -3.75 4.23 11.07
C LYS A 38 -2.77 3.08 10.81
N GLU A 39 -3.20 1.83 11.01
CA GLU A 39 -2.35 0.66 10.75
C GLU A 39 -2.07 0.50 9.25
N VAL A 40 -3.07 0.70 8.38
CA VAL A 40 -2.90 0.66 6.91
C VAL A 40 -1.91 1.72 6.46
N ASP A 41 -2.06 2.97 6.90
CA ASP A 41 -1.14 4.06 6.60
C ASP A 41 0.30 3.73 7.03
N TYR A 42 0.46 3.18 8.24
CA TYR A 42 1.75 2.73 8.75
C TYR A 42 2.38 1.63 7.86
N ARG A 43 1.61 0.61 7.47
CA ARG A 43 2.10 -0.47 6.60
C ARG A 43 2.45 0.00 5.19
N CYS A 44 1.69 0.93 4.63
CA CYS A 44 2.01 1.53 3.35
C CYS A 44 3.36 2.26 3.40
N LYS A 45 3.62 3.03 4.47
CA LYS A 45 4.90 3.72 4.67
C LYS A 45 6.07 2.76 4.84
N GLU A 46 5.90 1.64 5.53
CA GLU A 46 6.93 0.59 5.60
C GLU A 46 7.27 0.05 4.20
N ILE A 47 6.25 -0.29 3.40
CA ILE A 47 6.45 -0.82 2.04
C ILE A 47 7.18 0.19 1.17
N VAL A 48 6.71 1.45 1.15
CA VAL A 48 7.33 2.53 0.38
C VAL A 48 8.77 2.77 0.84
N GLY A 49 9.03 2.77 2.15
CA GLY A 49 10.38 2.94 2.69
C GLY A 49 11.33 1.79 2.30
N ILE A 50 10.86 0.54 2.34
CA ILE A 50 11.64 -0.63 1.89
C ILE A 50 11.93 -0.51 0.39
N ALA A 51 10.96 -0.09 -0.42
CA ALA A 51 11.16 0.12 -1.85
C ALA A 51 12.18 1.24 -2.14
N ALA A 52 12.10 2.35 -1.41
CA ALA A 52 13.03 3.48 -1.52
C ALA A 52 14.48 3.10 -1.18
N ALA A 53 14.68 2.10 -0.32
CA ALA A 53 16.01 1.58 -0.01
C ALA A 53 16.67 0.79 -1.17
N ARG A 54 15.97 0.59 -2.30
CA ARG A 54 16.43 -0.13 -3.50
C ARG A 54 17.15 -1.45 -3.16
N PRO A 55 16.48 -2.42 -2.50
CA PRO A 55 17.10 -3.68 -2.12
C PRO A 55 17.57 -4.47 -3.36
N GLN A 56 18.51 -5.39 -3.20
CA GLN A 56 19.07 -6.17 -4.32
C GLN A 56 17.99 -6.88 -5.15
N SER A 57 18.27 -7.11 -6.43
CA SER A 57 17.29 -7.47 -7.49
C SER A 57 16.35 -8.61 -7.13
N CYS A 58 16.84 -9.69 -6.50
CA CYS A 58 16.01 -10.84 -6.11
C CYS A 58 14.94 -10.48 -5.07
N ALA A 59 15.22 -9.49 -4.21
CA ALA A 59 14.24 -8.96 -3.29
C ALA A 59 13.21 -8.09 -4.01
N ARG A 60 13.45 -7.56 -5.22
CA ARG A 60 12.47 -6.66 -5.87
C ARG A 60 11.36 -7.37 -6.63
N ILE A 61 11.39 -8.71 -6.76
CA ILE A 61 10.41 -9.54 -7.49
C ILE A 61 8.95 -9.20 -7.18
N TYR A 62 8.63 -8.98 -5.90
CA TYR A 62 7.26 -8.69 -5.48
C TYR A 62 7.00 -7.19 -5.23
N MET A 63 8.01 -6.34 -5.39
CA MET A 63 7.91 -4.92 -5.05
C MET A 63 6.86 -4.15 -5.87
N PRO A 64 6.67 -4.40 -7.18
CA PRO A 64 5.61 -3.74 -7.94
C PRO A 64 4.22 -4.02 -7.39
N ALA A 65 3.91 -5.28 -7.08
CA ALA A 65 2.62 -5.66 -6.48
C ALA A 65 2.43 -5.02 -5.11
N LEU A 66 3.49 -4.92 -4.31
CA LEU A 66 3.47 -4.27 -3.00
C LEU A 66 3.22 -2.76 -3.10
N LEU A 67 3.92 -2.09 -4.02
CA LEU A 67 3.76 -0.67 -4.28
C LEU A 67 2.39 -0.36 -4.86
N PHE A 68 1.87 -1.22 -5.73
CA PHE A 68 0.51 -1.09 -6.24
C PHE A 68 -0.52 -1.19 -5.11
N ALA A 69 -0.42 -2.19 -4.22
CA ALA A 69 -1.31 -2.33 -3.07
C ALA A 69 -1.21 -1.13 -2.11
N ALA A 70 0.01 -0.65 -1.82
CA ALA A 70 0.21 0.53 -1.00
C ALA A 70 -0.38 1.78 -1.66
N GLY A 71 -0.14 1.99 -2.96
CA GLY A 71 -0.61 3.14 -3.73
C GLY A 71 -2.13 3.28 -3.76
N GLN A 72 -2.88 2.17 -3.73
CA GLN A 72 -4.33 2.19 -3.60
C GLN A 72 -4.81 2.74 -2.24
N CYS A 73 -3.98 2.68 -1.21
CA CYS A 73 -4.32 3.12 0.14
C CYS A 73 -3.87 4.55 0.44
N LEU A 74 -3.04 5.17 -0.42
CA LEU A 74 -2.49 6.50 -0.18
C LEU A 74 -3.45 7.61 -0.62
N GLU A 75 -3.60 8.61 0.24
CA GLU A 75 -4.50 9.75 0.00
C GLU A 75 -3.75 11.00 -0.44
N LYS A 76 -2.51 11.20 0.00
CA LYS A 76 -1.78 12.44 -0.25
C LYS A 76 -1.03 12.40 -1.58
N GLN A 77 -1.15 13.47 -2.36
CA GLN A 77 -0.47 13.60 -3.65
C GLN A 77 1.05 13.33 -3.59
N PRO A 78 1.81 13.85 -2.59
CA PRO A 78 3.24 13.56 -2.51
C PRO A 78 3.55 12.07 -2.29
N GLU A 79 2.72 11.36 -1.53
CA GLU A 79 2.90 9.93 -1.26
C GLU A 79 2.60 9.10 -2.53
N ARG A 80 1.57 9.49 -3.29
CA ARG A 80 1.21 8.89 -4.59
C ARG A 80 2.33 9.06 -5.61
N GLN A 81 2.90 10.27 -5.70
CA GLN A 81 4.02 10.55 -6.60
C GLN A 81 5.24 9.67 -6.28
N VAL A 82 5.57 9.49 -5.00
CA VAL A 82 6.67 8.60 -4.59
C VAL A 82 6.43 7.16 -5.06
N VAL A 83 5.20 6.65 -4.97
CA VAL A 83 4.88 5.29 -5.46
C VAL A 83 5.06 5.19 -6.97
N GLU A 84 4.62 6.18 -7.73
CA GLU A 84 4.81 6.22 -9.19
C GLU A 84 6.30 6.21 -9.56
N GLU A 85 7.10 7.07 -8.92
CA GLU A 85 8.55 7.14 -9.14
C GLU A 85 9.24 5.80 -8.82
N LEU A 86 8.84 5.14 -7.74
CA LEU A 86 9.38 3.83 -7.36
C LEU A 86 8.99 2.73 -8.34
N LEU A 87 7.75 2.72 -8.86
CA LEU A 87 7.29 1.77 -9.88
C LEU A 87 8.05 1.98 -11.19
N CYS A 88 8.14 3.22 -11.68
CA CYS A 88 8.95 3.56 -12.86
C CYS A 88 10.41 3.13 -12.70
N GLY A 89 11.00 3.40 -11.53
CA GLY A 89 12.38 2.99 -11.24
C GLY A 89 12.57 1.47 -11.25
N ILE A 90 11.58 0.70 -10.79
CA ILE A 90 11.62 -0.77 -10.89
C ILE A 90 11.53 -1.24 -12.35
N GLY A 91 10.60 -0.67 -13.13
CA GLY A 91 10.47 -0.99 -14.55
C GLY A 91 11.77 -0.74 -15.32
N ALA A 92 12.40 0.42 -15.09
CA ALA A 92 13.68 0.77 -15.70
C ALA A 92 14.85 -0.13 -15.25
N ASP A 93 14.92 -0.49 -13.97
CA ASP A 93 16.02 -1.29 -13.41
C ASP A 93 15.96 -2.77 -13.82
N LEU A 94 14.74 -3.33 -13.93
CA LEU A 94 14.52 -4.78 -14.09
C LEU A 94 13.93 -5.16 -15.46
N GLY A 95 13.61 -4.17 -16.30
CA GLY A 95 12.95 -4.37 -17.59
C GLY A 95 11.52 -4.88 -17.45
N TRP A 96 10.85 -4.58 -16.35
CA TRP A 96 9.47 -5.01 -16.10
C TRP A 96 8.47 -3.99 -16.62
N GLU A 97 7.34 -4.49 -17.11
CA GLU A 97 6.19 -3.67 -17.43
C GLU A 97 5.49 -3.26 -16.13
N THR A 98 5.61 -1.98 -15.77
CA THR A 98 4.93 -1.38 -14.61
C THR A 98 3.94 -0.29 -15.02
N ASP A 99 3.90 0.06 -16.30
CA ASP A 99 3.09 1.16 -16.83
C ASP A 99 1.59 0.89 -16.66
N SER A 100 1.18 -0.38 -16.78
CA SER A 100 -0.21 -0.79 -16.60
C SER A 100 -0.70 -0.56 -15.16
N GLU A 101 0.14 -0.86 -14.17
CA GLU A 101 -0.11 -0.64 -12.74
C GLU A 101 -0.13 0.84 -12.40
N ILE A 102 0.81 1.61 -12.95
CA ILE A 102 0.86 3.07 -12.77
C ILE A 102 -0.42 3.71 -13.32
N GLN A 103 -0.85 3.32 -14.52
CA GLN A 103 -2.07 3.88 -15.11
C GLN A 103 -3.30 3.55 -14.27
N ARG A 104 -3.45 2.29 -13.83
CA ARG A 104 -4.55 1.91 -12.93
C ARG A 104 -4.56 2.69 -11.62
N LEU A 105 -3.39 3.02 -11.06
CA LEU A 105 -3.30 3.87 -9.87
C LEU A 105 -3.75 5.30 -10.16
N LYS A 106 -3.35 5.88 -11.29
CA LYS A 106 -3.77 7.23 -11.70
C LYS A 106 -5.27 7.30 -11.89
N ASP A 107 -5.85 6.35 -12.62
CA ASP A 107 -7.30 6.28 -12.83
C ASP A 107 -8.04 6.22 -11.49
N LEU A 108 -7.59 5.36 -10.57
CA LEU A 108 -8.16 5.24 -9.22
C LEU A 108 -8.04 6.54 -8.40
N TRP A 109 -6.94 7.29 -8.57
CA TRP A 109 -6.71 8.53 -7.84
C TRP A 109 -7.51 9.71 -8.38
N GLU A 110 -7.86 9.70 -9.66
CA GLU A 110 -8.75 10.68 -10.30
C GLU A 110 -10.22 10.46 -9.93
N GLU A 111 -10.63 9.21 -9.64
CA GLU A 111 -11.98 8.87 -9.17
C GLU A 111 -12.25 9.28 -7.70
N ARG A 112 -11.25 9.72 -6.93
CA ARG A 112 -11.33 10.05 -5.51
C ARG A 112 -11.30 11.55 -5.23
#